data_AF-A0A959CWA9-F1
#
_entry.id   AF-A0A959CWA9-F1
#
_cell.length_a   1.000
_cell.length_b   1.000
_cell.length_c   1.000
_cell.angle_alpha   90.00
_cell.angle_beta   90.00
_cell.angle_gamma   90.00
#
_symmetry.space_group_name_H-M   'P 1'
#
loop_
_entity.id
_entity.type
_entity.pdbx_description
1 polymer ?
#
loop_
_entity_poly.entity_id
_entity_poly.type
_entity_poly.pdbx_seq_one_letter_code
_entity_poly.pdbx_strand_id
1 'polypeptide(L)'
;QVAIRLAQDEYCRQLITRLGKPVVATEADLRLGYYPDSFGAISSDVIERVDYVSKYRRSDKIPAQPSVMARLSPRDELEFLRE
;
A
#
# COMPACT_ATOMS: atom_id res chain seq x y z
N GLN A 1 14.18 8.33 8.57
CA GLN A 1 14.28 7.78 7.20
C GLN A 1 12.88 7.80 6.59
N VAL A 2 12.75 8.05 5.29
CA VAL A 2 11.45 8.06 4.58
C VAL A 2 11.52 7.01 3.49
N ALA A 3 10.55 6.10 3.45
CA ALA A 3 10.39 5.15 2.34
C ALA A 3 9.54 5.80 1.24
N ILE A 4 9.99 5.70 -0.01
CA ILE A 4 9.29 6.24 -1.17
C ILE A 4 8.93 5.08 -2.09
N ARG A 5 7.69 5.07 -2.58
CA ARG A 5 7.22 4.10 -3.57
C ARG A 5 6.63 4.83 -4.77
N LEU A 6 7.07 4.46 -5.97
CA LEU A 6 6.38 4.82 -7.20
C LEU A 6 5.23 3.83 -7.44
N ALA A 7 3.98 4.30 -7.33
CA ALA A 7 2.82 3.46 -7.56
C ALA A 7 2.71 3.08 -9.05
N GLN A 8 2.57 1.79 -9.33
CA GLN A 8 2.41 1.27 -10.69
C GLN A 8 0.96 1.10 -11.10
N ASP A 9 0.06 0.93 -10.14
CA ASP A 9 -1.37 0.81 -10.38
C ASP A 9 -1.95 2.13 -10.94
N GLU A 10 -2.73 2.02 -12.02
CA GLU A 10 -3.24 3.18 -12.75
C GLU A 10 -4.14 4.06 -11.88
N TYR A 11 -5.02 3.44 -11.07
CA TYR A 11 -5.90 4.18 -10.17
C TYR A 11 -5.09 4.98 -9.15
N CYS A 12 -4.08 4.37 -8.53
CA CYS A 12 -3.18 5.05 -7.60
C CYS A 12 -2.45 6.22 -8.26
N ARG A 13 -1.92 6.03 -9.48
CA ARG A 13 -1.22 7.08 -10.23
C ARG A 13 -2.15 8.26 -10.51
N GLN A 14 -3.35 8.00 -11.02
CA GLN A 14 -4.32 9.05 -11.30
C GLN A 14 -4.78 9.78 -10.02
N LEU A 15 -4.96 9.06 -8.92
CA LEU A 15 -5.33 9.65 -7.62
C LEU A 15 -4.25 10.62 -7.13
N ILE A 16 -2.99 10.20 -7.12
CA ILE A 16 -1.86 11.03 -6.70
C ILE A 16 -1.73 12.26 -7.61
N THR A 17 -1.87 12.10 -8.93
CA THR A 17 -1.84 13.22 -9.88
C THR A 17 -2.96 14.22 -9.62
N ARG A 18 -4.20 13.77 -9.39
CA ARG A 18 -5.34 14.65 -9.10
C ARG A 18 -5.21 15.36 -7.75
N LEU A 19 -4.62 14.71 -6.75
CA LEU A 19 -4.33 15.33 -5.45
C LEU A 19 -3.21 16.37 -5.53
N GLY A 20 -2.34 16.29 -6.54
CA GLY A 20 -1.22 17.21 -6.74
C GLY A 20 -0.12 17.11 -5.68
N LYS A 21 -0.11 16.05 -4.87
CA LYS A 21 0.83 15.84 -3.77
C LYS A 21 1.04 14.35 -3.46
N PRO A 22 2.18 13.96 -2.86
CA PRO A 22 2.38 12.60 -2.37
C PRO A 22 1.33 12.17 -1.35
N VAL A 23 1.07 10.87 -1.29
CA VAL A 23 0.12 10.26 -0.36
C VAL A 23 0.87 9.34 0.58
N VAL A 24 0.63 9.51 1.89
CA VAL A 24 1.08 8.54 2.89
C VAL A 24 0.20 7.31 2.78
N ALA A 25 0.81 6.14 2.63
CA ALA A 25 0.12 4.87 2.55
C ALA A 25 0.59 3.96 3.68
N THR A 26 -0.38 3.31 4.33
CA THR A 26 -0.16 2.24 5.30
C THR A 26 -0.89 0.98 4.83
N GLU A 27 -0.57 -0.16 5.41
CA GLU A 27 -1.40 -1.37 5.33
C GLU A 27 -2.86 -1.04 5.67
N ALA A 28 -3.81 -1.61 4.92
CA ALA A 28 -5.24 -1.47 5.21
C ALA A 28 -5.67 -2.43 6.33
N ASP A 29 -4.90 -2.50 7.41
CA ASP A 29 -5.15 -3.34 8.58
C ASP A 29 -4.69 -2.63 9.87
N LEU A 30 -5.24 -3.04 11.01
CA LEU A 30 -4.87 -2.52 12.33
C LEU A 30 -3.76 -3.36 12.98
N ARG A 31 -3.56 -4.59 12.53
CA ARG A 31 -2.50 -5.49 13.00
C ARG A 31 -1.21 -5.16 12.26
N LEU A 32 -0.15 -4.94 13.02
CA LEU A 32 1.17 -4.65 12.46
C LEU A 32 1.68 -5.84 11.63
N GLY A 33 2.09 -5.58 10.39
CA GLY A 33 2.72 -6.58 9.53
C GLY A 33 1.73 -7.55 8.86
N TYR A 34 0.42 -7.26 8.94
CA TYR A 34 -0.58 -7.98 8.16
C TYR A 34 -0.91 -7.21 6.89
N TYR A 35 -0.73 -7.87 5.74
CA TYR A 35 -0.98 -7.30 4.42
C TYR A 35 -2.19 -8.00 3.80
N PRO A 36 -3.38 -7.38 3.80
CA PRO A 36 -4.53 -7.98 3.13
C PRO A 36 -4.22 -8.10 1.63
N ASP A 37 -4.33 -9.32 1.12
CA ASP A 37 -4.03 -9.67 -0.26
C ASP A 37 -5.16 -9.33 -1.24
N SER A 38 -6.33 -8.99 -0.69
CA SER A 38 -7.58 -8.74 -1.40
C SER A 38 -8.50 -7.88 -0.55
N PHE A 39 -9.51 -7.26 -1.17
CA PHE A 39 -10.49 -6.45 -0.43
C PHE A 39 -11.26 -7.27 0.62
N GLY A 40 -11.55 -8.54 0.33
CA GLY A 40 -12.26 -9.43 1.25
C GLY A 40 -11.45 -9.83 2.50
N ALA A 41 -10.13 -9.65 2.48
CA ALA A 41 -9.25 -9.91 3.63
C ALA A 41 -9.19 -8.71 4.61
N ILE A 42 -9.75 -7.56 4.25
CA ILE A 42 -9.79 -6.35 5.10
C ILE A 42 -10.91 -6.51 6.12
N SER A 43 -10.60 -6.33 7.40
CA SER A 43 -11.59 -6.39 8.48
C SER A 43 -12.64 -5.28 8.38
N SER A 44 -13.88 -5.58 8.76
CA SER A 44 -14.97 -4.59 8.80
C SER A 44 -14.63 -3.38 9.68
N ASP A 45 -13.93 -3.57 10.79
CA ASP A 45 -13.46 -2.50 11.68
C ASP A 45 -12.64 -1.43 10.96
N VAL A 46 -11.80 -1.82 9.99
CA VAL A 46 -11.03 -0.86 9.17
C VAL A 46 -11.97 -0.11 8.23
N ILE A 47 -12.87 -0.84 7.57
CA ILE A 47 -13.80 -0.31 6.57
C ILE A 47 -14.76 0.73 7.19
N GLU A 48 -15.20 0.48 8.42
CA GLU A 48 -16.15 1.34 9.13
C GLU A 48 -15.51 2.59 9.75
N ARG A 49 -14.19 2.60 9.93
CA ARG A 49 -13.45 3.71 10.57
C ARG A 49 -12.90 4.76 9.60
N VAL A 50 -13.02 4.53 8.30
CA VAL A 50 -12.50 5.45 7.27
C VAL A 50 -13.62 6.28 6.64
N ASP A 51 -13.33 7.53 6.29
CA ASP A 51 -14.31 8.42 5.67
C ASP A 51 -14.73 7.97 4.27
N TYR A 52 -13.84 7.25 3.57
CA TYR A 52 -14.08 6.80 2.21
C TYR A 52 -13.36 5.49 1.90
N VAL A 53 -14.09 4.61 1.24
CA VAL A 53 -13.56 3.35 0.69
C VAL A 53 -13.68 3.41 -0.82
N SER A 54 -12.57 3.30 -1.55
CA SER A 54 -12.59 3.27 -3.03
C SER A 54 -13.36 2.06 -3.56
N LYS A 55 -14.11 2.22 -4.65
CA LYS A 55 -14.83 1.12 -5.33
C LYS A 55 -13.97 0.36 -6.35
N TYR A 56 -12.76 0.83 -6.62
CA TYR A 56 -11.87 0.23 -7.62
C TYR A 56 -11.45 -1.20 -7.24
N ARG A 57 -11.57 -2.15 -8.18
CA ARG A 57 -11.10 -3.56 -8.06
C ARG A 57 -11.52 -4.35 -6.81
N ARG A 58 -12.60 -3.99 -6.12
CA ARG A 58 -13.05 -4.71 -4.90
C ARG A 58 -13.39 -6.19 -5.10
N SER A 59 -13.84 -6.54 -6.31
CA SER A 59 -14.19 -7.92 -6.66
C SER A 59 -13.02 -8.74 -7.16
N ASP A 60 -11.82 -8.15 -7.26
CA ASP A 60 -10.63 -8.87 -7.64
C ASP A 60 -10.23 -9.84 -6.52
N LYS A 61 -9.98 -11.09 -6.91
CA LYS A 61 -9.64 -12.19 -6.01
C LYS A 61 -8.23 -12.70 -6.22
N ILE A 62 -7.47 -12.12 -7.15
CA ILE A 62 -6.08 -12.48 -7.36
C ILE A 62 -5.30 -11.97 -6.15
N PRO A 63 -4.70 -12.86 -5.32
CA PRO A 63 -3.97 -12.44 -4.13
C PRO A 63 -2.78 -11.56 -4.54
N ALA A 64 -2.70 -10.37 -3.96
CA ALA A 64 -1.58 -9.46 -4.16
C ALA A 64 -0.50 -9.71 -3.10
N GLN A 65 0.77 -9.68 -3.54
CA GLN A 65 1.91 -9.66 -2.62
C GLN A 65 2.25 -8.21 -2.23
N PRO A 66 2.72 -7.96 -0.99
CA PRO A 66 3.22 -6.66 -0.60
C PRO A 66 4.44 -6.27 -1.46
N SER A 67 4.74 -4.98 -1.54
CA SER A 67 5.92 -4.54 -2.28
C SER A 67 7.19 -4.94 -1.55
N VAL A 68 8.22 -5.33 -2.31
CA VAL A 68 9.61 -5.38 -1.85
C VAL A 68 9.95 -4.04 -1.19
N MET A 69 10.63 -4.10 -0.05
CA MET A 69 11.16 -2.93 0.64
C MET A 69 12.66 -3.10 0.79
N ALA A 70 13.42 -2.14 0.27
CA ALA A 70 14.86 -2.10 0.41
C ALA A 70 15.32 -0.72 0.89
N ARG A 71 16.47 -0.70 1.55
CA ARG A 71 17.16 0.49 2.04
C ARG A 71 18.54 0.55 1.41
N LEU A 72 18.94 1.74 0.99
CA LEU A 72 20.33 2.01 0.60
C LEU A 72 21.14 2.37 1.85
N SER A 73 22.18 1.60 2.16
CA SER A 73 23.06 1.84 3.29
C SER A 73 24.04 2.99 3.00
N PRO A 74 24.72 3.57 4.01
CA PRO A 74 25.77 4.56 3.79
C PRO A 74 26.98 4.06 2.99
N ARG A 75 27.05 2.76 2.70
CA ARG A 75 28.10 2.12 1.90
C ARG A 75 27.65 1.80 0.47
N ASP A 76 26.52 2.37 0.04
CA ASP A 76 25.88 2.11 -1.26
C ASP A 76 25.44 0.64 -1.46
N GLU A 77 25.18 -0.08 -0.37
CA GLU A 77 24.66 -1.45 -0.42
C GLU A 77 23.14 -1.47 -0.27
N LEU A 78 22.47 -2.31 -1.05
CA LEU A 78 21.03 -2.55 -0.91
C LEU A 78 20.75 -3.59 0.18
N GLU A 79 20.04 -3.16 1.22
CA GLU A 79 19.55 -4.00 2.30
C GLU A 79 18.05 -4.25 2.13
N PHE A 80 17.64 -5.50 1.94
CA PHE A 80 16.23 -5.87 1.81
C PHE A 80 15.60 -5.99 3.19
N LEU A 81 14.55 -5.20 3.43
CA LEU A 81 13.75 -5.18 4.65
C LEU A 81 12.51 -6.09 4.54
N ARG A 82 12.03 -6.31 3.31
CA ARG A 82 10.90 -7.19 2.98
C ARG A 82 11.01 -7.62 1.52
N GLU A 83 10.72 -8.88 1.24
CA GLU A 83 10.62 -9.46 -0.11
C GLU A 83 9.15 -9.56 -0.57
#